data_AF-A0A966KGR0-F1
#
_entry.id   AF-A0A966KGR0-F1
#
_cell.length_a   1.000
_cell.length_b   1.000
_cell.length_c   1.000
_cell.angle_alpha   90.00
_cell.angle_beta   90.00
_cell.angle_gamma   90.00
#
_symmetry.space_group_name_H-M   'P 1'
#
loop_
_entity.id
_entity.type
_entity.pdbx_description
1 polymer ?
#
loop_
_entity_poly.entity_id
_entity_poly.type
_entity_poly.pdbx_seq_one_letter_code
_entity_poly.pdbx_strand_id
1 'polypeptide(L)'
;KSTNYLLGKGVKEVHHLKGGILKYLEEIPEEQSSWEGDCFVFDARVSVRHGLTEGPHQLCYACRHPILPKDQSHSKYEHGVSCHQCFDKTSDYDKSRFRERQKQIKLARDRGEKHMVGYDGN
;
A
#
# COMPACT_ATOMS: atom_id res chain seq x y z
N LYS A 1 17.34 10.78 -8.32
CA LYS A 1 17.84 9.77 -9.29
C LYS A 1 17.38 10.09 -10.72
N SER A 2 16.07 10.21 -10.98
CA SER A 2 15.54 10.48 -12.33
C SER A 2 15.90 11.87 -12.91
N THR A 3 15.87 12.94 -12.11
CA THR A 3 16.25 14.29 -12.58
C THR A 3 17.69 14.33 -13.11
N ASN A 4 18.66 13.82 -12.33
CA ASN A 4 20.07 13.77 -12.76
C ASN A 4 20.27 12.91 -14.01
N TYR A 5 19.52 11.81 -14.14
CA TYR A 5 19.55 10.99 -15.34
C TYR A 5 19.09 11.79 -16.57
N LEU A 6 17.97 12.52 -16.48
CA LEU A 6 17.45 13.33 -17.59
C LEU A 6 18.34 14.52 -17.93
N LEU A 7 18.92 15.18 -16.92
CA LEU A 7 19.94 16.21 -17.12
C LEU A 7 21.15 15.64 -17.89
N GLY A 8 21.63 14.44 -17.52
CA GLY A 8 22.69 13.74 -18.24
C GLY A 8 22.32 13.31 -19.66
N LYS A 9 21.01 13.25 -19.99
CA LYS A 9 20.49 13.03 -21.35
C LYS A 9 20.23 14.33 -22.13
N GLY A 10 20.55 15.49 -21.54
CA GLY A 10 20.44 16.80 -22.20
C GLY A 10 19.07 17.48 -22.05
N VAL A 11 18.16 16.94 -21.25
CA VAL A 11 16.89 17.62 -20.93
C VAL A 11 17.19 18.73 -19.92
N LYS A 12 16.90 19.99 -20.27
CA LYS A 12 17.33 21.16 -19.49
C LYS A 12 16.32 21.58 -18.40
N GLU A 13 15.04 21.61 -18.73
CA GLU A 13 13.97 22.07 -17.85
C GLU A 13 13.35 20.87 -17.09
N VAL A 14 14.12 20.28 -16.17
CA VAL A 14 13.65 19.16 -15.33
C VAL A 14 13.67 19.56 -13.88
N HIS A 15 12.51 19.48 -13.24
CA HIS A 15 12.33 19.78 -11.83
C HIS A 15 11.87 18.54 -11.07
N HIS A 16 12.07 18.53 -9.75
CA HIS A 16 11.47 17.56 -8.86
C HIS A 16 10.88 18.28 -7.66
N LEU A 17 9.79 17.75 -7.11
CA LEU A 17 9.18 18.25 -5.90
C LEU A 17 10.14 18.04 -4.71
N LYS A 18 10.67 19.13 -4.17
CA LYS A 18 11.63 19.08 -3.05
C LYS A 18 10.92 18.56 -1.80
N GLY A 19 11.40 17.46 -1.23
CA GLY A 19 10.75 16.76 -0.11
C GLY A 19 9.61 15.83 -0.53
N GLY A 20 9.27 15.76 -1.83
CA GLY A 20 8.26 14.87 -2.36
C GLY A 20 6.84 15.19 -1.90
N ILE A 21 5.94 14.24 -2.12
CA ILE A 21 4.50 14.40 -1.87
C ILE A 21 4.20 14.54 -0.38
N LEU A 22 4.90 13.83 0.50
CA LEU A 22 4.63 13.91 1.94
C LEU A 22 4.87 15.33 2.48
N LYS A 23 5.99 15.94 2.08
CA LYS A 23 6.28 17.33 2.46
C LYS A 23 5.23 18.30 1.91
N TYR A 24 4.75 18.06 0.69
CA TYR A 24 3.68 18.85 0.10
C TYR A 24 2.35 18.72 0.87
N LEU A 25 1.95 17.50 1.24
CA LEU A 25 0.75 17.24 2.04
C LEU A 25 0.82 17.79 3.47
N GLU A 26 2.04 18.00 3.98
CA GLU A 26 2.31 18.61 5.29
C GLU A 26 2.26 20.14 5.25
N GLU A 27 2.84 20.77 4.21
CA GLU A 27 3.03 22.23 4.16
C GLU A 27 1.92 22.98 3.43
N ILE A 28 1.25 22.35 2.46
CA ILE A 28 0.24 23.02 1.62
C ILE A 28 -1.16 22.75 2.17
N PRO A 29 -1.95 23.80 2.50
CA PRO A 29 -3.35 23.65 2.89
C PRO A 29 -4.18 22.92 1.82
N GLU A 30 -5.11 22.06 2.25
CA GLU A 30 -5.91 21.23 1.35
C GLU A 30 -6.72 22.08 0.35
N GLU A 31 -7.21 23.25 0.75
CA GLU A 31 -7.97 24.16 -0.10
C GLU A 31 -7.13 24.79 -1.23
N GLN A 32 -5.80 24.77 -1.10
CA GLN A 32 -4.85 25.27 -2.09
C GLN A 32 -4.10 24.14 -2.80
N SER A 33 -4.44 22.90 -2.46
CA SER A 33 -3.77 21.70 -2.95
C SER A 33 -4.27 21.33 -4.34
N SER A 34 -3.36 20.82 -5.17
CA SER A 34 -3.70 20.12 -6.42
C SER A 34 -3.63 18.61 -6.27
N TRP A 35 -3.50 18.09 -5.04
CA TRP A 35 -3.46 16.66 -4.76
C TRP A 35 -4.86 16.09 -4.66
N GLU A 36 -5.08 14.93 -5.27
CA GLU A 36 -6.37 14.22 -5.24
C GLU A 36 -6.19 12.82 -4.66
N GLY A 37 -7.09 12.45 -3.74
CA GLY A 37 -7.06 11.15 -3.06
C GLY A 37 -5.96 11.04 -2.00
N ASP A 38 -5.47 9.83 -1.78
CA ASP A 38 -4.50 9.52 -0.72
C ASP A 38 -3.12 9.19 -1.31
N CYS A 39 -2.04 9.49 -0.57
CA CYS A 39 -0.68 9.12 -0.93
C CYS A 39 -0.32 7.76 -0.33
N PHE A 40 0.03 6.79 -1.18
CA PHE A 40 0.54 5.50 -0.73
C PHE A 40 1.86 5.66 0.05
N VAL A 41 1.99 4.92 1.15
CA VAL A 41 3.21 4.86 1.98
C VAL A 41 3.64 3.42 2.21
N PHE A 42 4.95 3.20 2.35
CA PHE A 42 5.56 1.88 2.46
C PHE A 42 5.65 1.39 3.90
N ASP A 43 4.57 1.55 4.65
CA ASP A 43 4.44 1.08 6.03
C ASP A 43 3.01 0.59 6.31
N ALA A 44 2.72 0.24 7.57
CA ALA A 44 1.46 -0.37 7.98
C ALA A 44 0.23 0.52 7.72
N ARG A 45 0.41 1.84 7.61
CA ARG A 45 -0.69 2.79 7.34
C ARG A 45 -1.24 2.67 5.93
N VAL A 46 -0.44 2.14 4.99
CA VAL A 46 -0.75 1.96 3.56
C VAL A 46 -0.93 3.26 2.79
N SER A 47 -1.65 4.24 3.31
CA SER A 47 -1.80 5.57 2.73
C SER A 47 -1.91 6.67 3.78
N VAL A 48 -1.63 7.90 3.37
CA VAL A 48 -1.84 9.12 4.16
C VAL A 48 -2.56 10.19 3.34
N ARG A 49 -3.26 11.08 4.03
CA ARG A 49 -3.99 12.23 3.48
C ARG A 49 -3.27 13.54 3.79
N HIS A 50 -3.90 14.67 3.46
CA HIS A 50 -3.47 15.99 3.93
C HIS A 50 -3.26 16.00 5.46
N GLY A 51 -2.25 16.75 5.89
CA GLY A 51 -1.78 16.75 7.28
C GLY A 51 -1.11 15.45 7.72
N LEU A 52 -0.73 14.58 6.77
CA LEU A 52 -0.10 13.27 7.02
C LEU A 52 -0.94 12.33 7.92
N THR A 53 -2.25 12.54 7.92
CA THR A 53 -3.21 11.70 8.64
C THR A 53 -3.36 10.34 7.94
N GLU A 54 -3.56 9.27 8.70
CA GLU A 54 -3.72 7.93 8.13
C GLU A 54 -4.97 7.83 7.24
N GLY A 55 -4.79 7.25 6.05
CA GLY A 55 -5.88 7.00 5.12
C GLY A 55 -6.63 5.70 5.43
N PRO A 56 -7.74 5.41 4.73
CA PRO A 56 -8.56 4.24 5.01
C PRO A 56 -8.06 2.97 4.30
N HIS A 57 -7.03 3.09 3.46
CA HIS A 57 -6.57 2.00 2.62
C HIS A 57 -5.96 0.89 3.48
N GLN A 58 -6.20 -0.35 3.07
CA GLN A 58 -5.60 -1.54 3.63
C GLN A 58 -4.85 -2.27 2.54
N LEU A 59 -3.87 -3.09 2.93
CA LEU A 59 -3.07 -3.81 1.94
C LEU A 59 -3.74 -5.14 1.61
N CYS A 60 -3.97 -5.42 0.32
CA CYS A 60 -4.18 -6.79 -0.10
C CYS A 60 -2.87 -7.55 0.06
N TYR A 61 -2.79 -8.40 1.07
CA TYR A 61 -1.57 -9.12 1.41
C TYR A 61 -1.10 -10.09 0.32
N ALA A 62 -1.98 -10.54 -0.58
CA ALA A 62 -1.60 -11.34 -1.73
C ALA A 62 -0.86 -10.55 -2.81
N CYS A 63 -1.46 -9.46 -3.33
CA CYS A 63 -0.91 -8.71 -4.47
C CYS A 63 -0.25 -7.38 -4.10
N ARG A 64 -0.24 -7.02 -2.81
CA ARG A 64 0.31 -5.76 -2.26
C ARG A 64 -0.33 -4.47 -2.82
N HIS A 65 -1.51 -4.57 -3.44
CA HIS A 65 -2.26 -3.40 -3.85
C HIS A 65 -3.04 -2.83 -2.66
N PRO A 66 -3.14 -1.50 -2.53
CA PRO A 66 -4.08 -0.88 -1.61
C PRO A 66 -5.52 -1.20 -2.03
N ILE A 67 -6.36 -1.51 -1.05
CA ILE A 67 -7.79 -1.73 -1.20
C ILE A 67 -8.52 -0.89 -0.16
N LEU A 68 -9.74 -0.47 -0.46
CA LEU A 68 -10.59 0.22 0.50
C LEU A 68 -11.28 -0.78 1.44
N PRO A 69 -11.72 -0.37 2.63
CA PRO A 69 -12.43 -1.26 3.56
C PRO A 69 -13.67 -1.91 2.92
N LYS A 70 -14.40 -1.15 2.08
CA LYS A 70 -15.55 -1.65 1.33
C LYS A 70 -15.22 -2.79 0.35
N ASP A 71 -13.97 -2.90 -0.10
CA ASP A 71 -13.58 -3.94 -1.05
C ASP A 71 -13.48 -5.32 -0.38
N GLN A 72 -13.43 -5.36 0.96
CA GLN A 72 -13.42 -6.60 1.72
C GLN A 72 -14.76 -7.33 1.70
N SER A 73 -15.87 -6.63 1.37
CA SER A 73 -17.18 -7.26 1.20
C SER A 73 -17.37 -7.87 -0.20
N HIS A 74 -16.38 -7.74 -1.09
CA HIS A 74 -16.48 -8.34 -2.42
C HIS A 74 -16.37 -9.87 -2.34
N SER A 75 -17.18 -10.59 -3.11
CA SER A 75 -17.11 -12.07 -3.23
C SER A 75 -15.75 -12.66 -3.61
N LYS A 76 -14.83 -11.84 -4.13
CA LYS A 76 -13.48 -12.21 -4.55
C LYS A 76 -12.42 -11.91 -3.49
N TYR A 77 -12.84 -11.31 -2.38
CA TYR A 77 -11.97 -11.02 -1.25
C TYR A 77 -11.85 -12.23 -0.34
N GLU A 78 -10.60 -12.60 -0.06
CA GLU A 78 -10.26 -13.54 0.99
C GLU A 78 -9.04 -12.97 1.71
N HIS A 79 -9.19 -12.66 2.99
CA HIS A 79 -8.15 -11.98 3.77
C HIS A 79 -6.82 -12.73 3.64
N GLY A 80 -5.79 -12.02 3.17
CA GLY A 80 -4.47 -12.60 3.02
C GLY A 80 -4.20 -13.39 1.73
N VAL A 81 -5.23 -13.62 0.91
CA VAL A 81 -5.23 -14.57 -0.20
C VAL A 81 -5.63 -13.94 -1.52
N SER A 82 -6.67 -13.11 -1.54
CA SER A 82 -7.09 -12.42 -2.77
C SER A 82 -7.91 -11.18 -2.51
N CYS A 83 -7.93 -10.30 -3.51
CA CYS A 83 -8.87 -9.19 -3.62
C CYS A 83 -9.48 -9.17 -5.03
N HIS A 84 -10.47 -8.30 -5.24
CA HIS A 84 -11.14 -8.12 -6.53
C HIS A 84 -10.17 -7.83 -7.70
N GLN A 85 -8.98 -7.28 -7.45
CA GLN A 85 -7.99 -6.96 -8.48
C GLN A 85 -7.06 -8.12 -8.87
N CYS A 86 -6.88 -9.11 -7.99
CA CYS A 86 -5.90 -10.18 -8.18
C CYS A 86 -6.49 -11.59 -8.21
N PHE A 87 -7.76 -11.75 -7.81
CA PHE A 87 -8.43 -13.06 -7.74
C PHE A 87 -8.28 -13.89 -9.03
N ASP A 88 -8.48 -13.26 -10.18
CA ASP A 88 -8.38 -13.91 -11.51
C ASP A 88 -6.94 -13.92 -12.06
N LYS A 89 -5.99 -13.26 -11.39
CA LYS A 89 -4.59 -13.17 -11.81
C LYS A 89 -3.69 -14.17 -11.09
N THR A 90 -4.14 -14.69 -9.96
CA THR A 90 -3.42 -15.66 -9.13
C THR A 90 -3.96 -17.06 -9.33
N SER A 91 -3.08 -18.04 -9.50
CA SER A 91 -3.46 -19.45 -9.65
C SER A 91 -3.98 -20.05 -8.35
N ASP A 92 -4.62 -21.21 -8.42
CA ASP A 92 -5.04 -21.94 -7.22
C ASP A 92 -3.84 -22.43 -6.41
N TYR A 93 -2.71 -22.70 -7.07
CA TYR A 93 -1.45 -22.97 -6.38
C TYR A 93 -1.00 -21.76 -5.55
N ASP A 94 -1.03 -20.55 -6.11
CA ASP A 94 -0.69 -19.32 -5.38
C ASP A 94 -1.62 -19.11 -4.19
N LYS A 95 -2.93 -19.25 -4.40
CA LYS A 95 -3.96 -19.13 -3.35
C LYS A 95 -3.71 -20.12 -2.22
N SER A 96 -3.35 -21.37 -2.52
CA SER A 96 -3.03 -22.36 -1.48
C SER A 96 -1.82 -21.95 -0.63
N ARG A 97 -0.75 -21.44 -1.25
CA ARG A 97 0.42 -20.92 -0.52
C ARG A 97 0.09 -19.69 0.31
N PHE A 98 -0.77 -18.82 -0.18
CA PHE A 98 -1.20 -17.63 0.56
C PHE A 98 -2.04 -17.97 1.79
N ARG A 99 -2.95 -18.94 1.66
CA ARG A 99 -3.73 -19.48 2.79
C ARG A 99 -2.82 -20.11 3.84
N GLU A 100 -1.82 -20.89 3.41
CA GLU A 100 -0.89 -21.52 4.34
C GLU A 100 -0.06 -20.46 5.09
N ARG A 101 0.45 -19.43 4.41
CA ARG A 101 1.11 -18.30 5.07
C ARG A 101 0.20 -17.66 6.12
N GLN A 102 -1.06 -17.39 5.77
CA GLN A 102 -2.02 -16.79 6.70
C GLN A 102 -2.32 -17.68 7.90
N LYS A 103 -2.44 -18.98 7.69
CA LYS A 103 -2.56 -19.98 8.76
C LYS A 103 -1.35 -19.93 9.69
N GLN A 104 -0.13 -19.89 9.17
CA GLN A 104 1.09 -19.82 9.99
C GLN A 104 1.17 -18.52 10.81
N ILE A 105 0.75 -17.39 10.23
CA ILE A 105 0.66 -16.11 10.96
C ILE A 105 -0.34 -16.21 12.11
N LYS A 106 -1.55 -16.75 11.85
CA LYS A 106 -2.56 -16.95 12.90
C LYS A 106 -2.04 -17.86 14.01
N LEU A 107 -1.47 -19.01 13.67
CA LEU A 107 -0.93 -19.95 14.65
C LEU A 107 0.17 -19.34 15.52
N ALA A 108 1.04 -18.50 14.95
CA ALA A 108 2.06 -17.79 15.73
C ALA A 108 1.44 -16.77 16.68
N ARG A 109 0.42 -16.01 16.24
CA ARG A 109 -0.33 -15.10 17.13
C ARG A 109 -0.95 -15.84 18.30
N ASP A 110 -1.58 -16.99 18.03
CA ASP A 110 -2.21 -17.81 19.07
C ASP A 110 -1.18 -18.34 20.09
N ARG A 111 0.09 -18.49 19.69
CA ARG A 111 1.23 -18.83 20.57
C ARG A 111 1.89 -17.61 21.24
N GLY A 112 1.49 -16.38 20.91
CA GLY A 112 2.17 -15.16 21.37
C GLY A 112 3.52 -14.90 20.69
N GLU A 113 3.81 -15.57 19.58
CA GLU A 113 5.04 -15.44 18.82
C GLU A 113 4.89 -14.43 17.67
N LYS A 114 5.98 -13.74 17.32
CA LYS A 114 6.05 -12.90 16.12
C LYS A 114 6.49 -13.73 14.92
N HIS A 115 5.67 -13.80 13.87
CA HIS A 115 5.99 -14.54 12.64
C HIS A 115 6.24 -13.64 11.42
N MET A 116 5.43 -12.60 11.18
CA MET A 116 5.65 -11.61 10.14
C MET A 116 5.17 -10.24 10.64
N VAL A 117 6.10 -9.29 10.83
CA VAL A 117 5.77 -7.93 11.28
C VAL A 117 5.05 -7.17 10.15
N GLY A 118 3.93 -6.51 10.46
CA GLY A 118 3.23 -5.65 9.50
C GLY A 118 2.34 -6.37 8.47
N TYR A 119 2.10 -7.68 8.65
CA TYR A 119 1.28 -8.45 7.72
C TYR A 119 -0.19 -8.52 8.08
N ASP A 120 -0.64 -8.20 9.31
CA ASP A 120 -2.07 -7.94 9.58
C ASP A 120 -2.25 -7.11 10.87
N GLY A 121 -1.85 -5.83 10.85
CA GLY A 121 -2.22 -4.86 11.90
C GLY A 121 -1.48 -4.94 13.24
N ASN A 122 -0.30 -5.57 13.32
CA ASN A 122 0.69 -5.42 14.40
C ASN A 122 2.11 -5.74 13.91
#